data_AF-A0A094ZD64-F1
#
_entry.id   AF-A0A094ZD64-F1
#
_cell.length_a   1.000
_cell.length_b   1.000
_cell.length_c   1.000
_cell.angle_alpha   90.00
_cell.angle_beta   90.00
_cell.angle_gamma   90.00
#
_symmetry.space_group_name_H-M   'P 1'
#
loop_
_entity.id
_entity.type
_entity.pdbx_description
1 polymer ?
#
loop_
_entity_poly.entity_id
_entity_poly.type
_entity_poly.pdbx_seq_one_letter_code
_entity_poly.pdbx_strand_id
1 'polypeptide(L)'
;MVSMVLILYIPTPLLRRYTDNRCVMDFSVPWMDTNAFVEYFVYSWVIFAYCVPVLVMLISHAWVIHTLRGHNSSRHFLSRDMQSNLQIKRRISQLVITTSIMSIQQTVLHFFECIGQILEVTGIFRYSFNSPIEQMSTLLILLGYMSNPCILVFSTAVLRRRLSLLLKSLTEKITNITIIKLHSN
;
A
#
# COMPACT_ATOMS: atom_id res chain seq x y z
N MET A 1 -8.17 -10.39 6.55
CA MET A 1 -7.78 -9.21 7.36
C MET A 1 -7.78 -9.51 8.86
N VAL A 2 -8.84 -10.08 9.44
CA VAL A 2 -8.89 -10.43 10.88
C VAL A 2 -7.70 -11.29 11.32
N SER A 3 -7.39 -12.36 10.58
CA SER A 3 -6.24 -13.22 10.89
C SER A 3 -4.90 -12.48 10.86
N MET A 4 -4.72 -11.51 9.95
CA MET A 4 -3.50 -10.71 9.89
C MET A 4 -3.35 -9.80 11.10
N VAL A 5 -4.46 -9.20 11.54
CA VAL A 5 -4.46 -8.37 12.75
C VAL A 5 -4.09 -9.23 13.97
N LEU A 6 -4.75 -10.38 14.13
CA LEU A 6 -4.53 -11.25 15.28
C LEU A 6 -3.11 -11.85 15.31
N ILE A 7 -2.60 -12.31 14.17
CA ILE A 7 -1.34 -13.06 14.10
C ILE A 7 -0.13 -12.14 13.97
N LEU A 8 -0.25 -10.98 13.31
CA LEU A 8 0.91 -10.12 13.03
C LEU A 8 0.92 -8.86 13.91
N TYR A 9 -0.22 -8.17 14.02
CA TYR A 9 -0.27 -6.82 14.60
C TYR A 9 -0.51 -6.79 16.10
N ILE A 10 -1.20 -7.78 16.68
CA ILE A 10 -1.34 -7.91 18.14
C ILE A 10 -0.02 -8.26 18.83
N PRO A 11 0.80 -9.21 18.33
CA PRO A 11 2.05 -9.55 19.01
C PRO A 11 3.10 -8.44 18.92
N THR A 12 3.10 -7.61 17.87
CA THR A 12 4.11 -6.56 17.68
C THR A 12 4.25 -5.59 18.85
N PRO A 13 3.18 -4.94 19.37
CA PRO A 13 3.29 -4.05 20.52
C PRO A 13 3.61 -4.80 21.81
N LEU A 14 3.19 -6.07 21.96
CA LEU A 14 3.45 -6.87 23.16
C LEU A 14 4.92 -7.29 23.26
N LEU A 15 5.55 -7.54 22.11
CA LEU A 15 6.97 -7.90 22.00
C LEU A 15 7.88 -6.67 22.02
N ARG A 16 7.33 -5.46 21.88
CA ARG A 16 8.13 -4.24 21.78
C ARG A 16 8.52 -3.74 23.18
N ARG A 17 9.82 -3.63 23.44
CA ARG A 17 10.36 -3.11 24.70
C ARG A 17 11.25 -1.90 24.47
N TYR A 18 11.28 -1.03 25.47
CA TYR A 18 12.20 0.10 25.51
C TYR A 18 13.32 -0.22 26.50
N THR A 19 14.51 -0.52 25.97
CA THR A 19 15.70 -0.90 26.74
C THR A 19 16.91 -0.15 26.18
N ASP A 20 17.81 0.33 27.05
CA ASP A 20 19.03 1.05 26.66
C ASP A 20 18.80 2.26 25.73
N ASN A 21 17.76 3.05 26.03
CA ASN A 21 17.28 4.17 25.21
C ASN A 21 16.88 3.79 23.77
N ARG A 22 16.61 2.51 23.51
CA ARG A 22 16.26 1.98 22.19
C ARG A 22 14.95 1.23 22.24
N CYS A 23 14.22 1.25 21.13
CA CYS A 23 13.00 0.50 20.97
C CYS A 23 13.32 -0.78 20.20
N VAL A 24 13.32 -1.92 20.89
CA VAL A 24 13.71 -3.22 20.35
C VAL A 24 12.55 -4.20 20.39
N MET A 25 12.57 -5.17 19.48
CA MET A 25 11.66 -6.31 19.52
C MET A 25 12.31 -7.40 20.38
N ASP A 26 11.66 -7.75 21.48
CA ASP A 26 12.10 -8.77 22.39
C ASP A 26 11.35 -10.07 22.13
N PHE A 27 12.05 -11.02 21.49
CA PHE A 27 11.53 -12.34 21.16
C PHE A 27 11.82 -13.38 22.24
N SER A 28 12.37 -12.98 23.40
CA SER A 28 12.66 -13.90 24.51
C SER A 28 11.38 -14.27 25.27
N VAL A 29 10.72 -15.34 24.82
CA VAL A 29 9.55 -15.94 25.47
C VAL A 29 9.98 -17.18 26.27
N PRO A 30 9.67 -17.28 27.58
CA PRO A 30 10.25 -18.32 28.44
C PRO A 30 9.79 -19.76 28.12
N TRP A 31 8.74 -19.92 27.31
CA TRP A 31 8.15 -21.23 26.96
C TRP A 31 8.55 -21.73 25.56
N MET A 32 9.34 -20.98 24.79
CA MET A 32 9.64 -21.33 23.39
C MET A 32 11.06 -20.93 23.00
N ASP A 33 11.69 -21.72 22.15
CA ASP A 33 13.01 -21.39 21.61
C ASP A 33 12.95 -20.09 20.79
N THR A 34 13.86 -19.16 21.08
CA THR A 34 13.89 -17.83 20.47
C THR A 34 14.05 -17.89 18.95
N ASN A 35 14.89 -18.79 18.44
CA ASN A 35 15.15 -18.87 17.00
C ASN A 35 13.91 -19.41 16.27
N ALA A 36 13.28 -20.45 16.83
CA ALA A 36 12.03 -20.99 16.28
C ALA A 36 10.89 -19.95 16.28
N PHE A 37 10.82 -19.10 17.31
CA PHE A 37 9.81 -18.04 17.37
C PHE A 37 10.07 -16.92 16.36
N VAL A 38 11.33 -16.50 16.20
CA VAL A 38 11.73 -15.50 15.19
C VAL A 38 11.45 -16.00 13.77
N GLU A 39 11.83 -17.24 13.46
CA GLU A 39 11.52 -17.89 12.18
C GLU A 39 10.01 -17.86 11.90
N TYR A 40 9.20 -18.35 12.84
CA TYR A 40 7.75 -18.35 12.70
C TYR A 40 7.18 -16.95 12.48
N PHE A 41 7.65 -15.96 13.25
CA PHE A 41 7.18 -14.58 13.16
C PHE A 41 7.49 -13.97 11.79
N VAL A 42 8.73 -14.11 11.32
CA VAL A 42 9.18 -13.58 10.03
C VAL A 42 8.45 -14.26 8.87
N TYR A 43 8.39 -15.60 8.85
CA TYR A 43 7.68 -16.31 7.77
C TYR A 43 6.19 -15.99 7.78
N SER A 44 5.55 -15.89 8.95
CA SER A 44 4.16 -15.46 9.05
C SER A 44 3.98 -14.06 8.48
N TRP A 45 4.88 -13.13 8.80
CA TRP A 45 4.85 -11.78 8.26
C TRP A 45 4.97 -11.80 6.73
N VAL A 46 5.96 -12.51 6.19
CA VAL A 46 6.15 -12.61 4.73
C VAL A 46 4.93 -13.19 4.02
N ILE A 47 4.40 -14.30 4.53
CA ILE A 47 3.26 -14.99 3.92
C ILE A 47 2.00 -14.13 3.99
N PHE A 48 1.65 -13.65 5.18
CA PHE A 48 0.38 -12.98 5.38
C PHE A 48 0.44 -11.52 4.92
N ALA A 49 1.51 -10.77 5.21
CA ALA A 49 1.63 -9.35 4.83
C ALA A 49 1.93 -9.13 3.35
N TYR A 50 2.60 -10.07 2.69
CA TYR A 50 3.05 -9.89 1.31
C TYR A 50 2.50 -10.94 0.35
N CYS A 51 2.74 -12.23 0.56
CA CYS A 51 2.35 -13.27 -0.41
C CYS A 51 0.83 -13.36 -0.61
N VAL A 52 0.05 -13.47 0.47
CA VAL A 52 -1.41 -13.61 0.40
C VAL A 52 -2.05 -12.38 -0.28
N PRO A 53 -1.74 -11.13 0.11
CA PRO A 53 -2.27 -9.94 -0.57
C PRO A 53 -1.92 -9.89 -2.06
N VAL A 54 -0.68 -10.21 -2.43
CA VAL A 54 -0.24 -10.24 -3.83
C VAL A 54 -1.00 -11.30 -4.63
N LEU A 55 -1.19 -12.51 -4.09
CA LEU A 55 -1.93 -13.57 -4.75
C LEU A 55 -3.41 -13.22 -4.94
N VAL A 56 -4.07 -12.73 -3.89
CA VAL A 56 -5.47 -12.27 -3.97
C VAL A 56 -5.61 -11.19 -5.02
N MET A 57 -4.64 -10.28 -5.09
CA MET A 57 -4.62 -9.20 -6.07
C MET A 57 -4.48 -9.73 -7.50
N LEU A 58 -3.51 -10.61 -7.77
CA LEU A 58 -3.31 -11.20 -9.09
C LEU A 58 -4.54 -11.99 -9.57
N ILE A 59 -5.13 -12.80 -8.68
CA ILE A 59 -6.34 -13.58 -8.99
C ILE A 59 -7.50 -12.62 -9.28
N SER A 60 -7.69 -11.58 -8.46
CA SER A 60 -8.77 -10.60 -8.67
C SER A 60 -8.63 -9.88 -10.01
N HIS A 61 -7.41 -9.49 -10.40
CA HIS A 61 -7.15 -8.84 -11.67
C HIS A 61 -7.36 -9.78 -12.85
N ALA A 62 -6.86 -11.01 -12.77
CA ALA A 62 -7.09 -12.04 -13.79
C ALA A 62 -8.59 -12.30 -13.98
N TRP A 63 -9.34 -12.44 -12.88
CA TRP A 63 -10.78 -12.66 -12.89
C TRP A 63 -11.56 -11.51 -13.55
N VAL A 64 -11.22 -10.27 -13.19
CA VAL A 64 -11.84 -9.07 -13.77
C VAL A 64 -11.56 -8.99 -15.27
N ILE A 65 -10.31 -9.18 -15.69
CA ILE A 65 -9.93 -9.16 -17.11
C ILE A 65 -10.69 -10.25 -17.88
N HIS A 66 -10.76 -11.46 -17.33
CA HIS A 66 -11.49 -12.57 -17.91
C HIS A 66 -12.99 -12.24 -18.08
N THR A 67 -13.62 -11.70 -17.03
CA THR A 67 -15.04 -11.32 -17.04
C THR A 67 -15.32 -10.20 -18.05
N LEU A 68 -14.48 -9.18 -18.12
CA LEU A 68 -14.61 -8.10 -19.11
C LEU A 68 -14.44 -8.60 -20.54
N ARG A 69 -13.57 -9.59 -20.77
CA ARG A 69 -13.35 -10.18 -22.09
C ARG A 69 -14.56 -11.00 -22.56
N GLY A 70 -15.17 -11.76 -21.66
CA GLY A 70 -16.40 -12.53 -21.94
C GLY A 70 -17.62 -11.65 -22.28
N HIS A 71 -17.84 -10.57 -21.53
CA HIS A 71 -18.99 -9.68 -21.75
C HIS A 71 -18.91 -8.85 -23.05
N ASN A 72 -17.72 -8.58 -23.58
CA ASN A 72 -17.59 -7.86 -24.85
C ASN A 72 -18.05 -8.68 -26.08
N SER A 73 -18.23 -10.01 -25.95
CA SER A 73 -18.68 -10.87 -27.05
C SER A 73 -20.21 -10.91 -27.20
N SER A 74 -20.97 -10.52 -26.17
CA SER A 74 -22.44 -10.48 -26.21
C SER A 74 -22.93 -9.06 -26.51
N ARG A 75 -22.66 -8.56 -27.72
CA ARG A 75 -23.32 -7.36 -28.23
C ARG A 75 -24.72 -7.72 -28.71
N HIS A 76 -25.72 -7.62 -27.86
CA HIS A 76 -27.07 -7.33 -28.33
C HIS A 76 -27.97 -6.81 -27.19
N PHE A 77 -28.70 -5.72 -27.48
CA PHE A 77 -29.83 -5.10 -26.77
C PHE A 77 -29.61 -3.95 -25.76
N LEU A 78 -30.19 -2.81 -26.18
CA LEU A 78 -30.92 -1.74 -25.45
C LEU A 78 -30.17 -0.50 -24.87
N SER A 79 -30.68 0.65 -25.34
CA SER A 79 -30.02 1.95 -25.50
C SER A 79 -30.08 2.90 -24.29
N ARG A 80 -30.50 2.43 -23.10
CA ARG A 80 -30.54 3.25 -21.86
C ARG A 80 -29.73 2.63 -20.74
N ASP A 81 -29.82 1.31 -20.59
CA ASP A 81 -28.93 0.53 -19.74
C ASP A 81 -27.48 0.52 -20.25
N MET A 82 -27.27 0.77 -21.54
CA MET A 82 -25.91 0.83 -22.10
C MET A 82 -25.08 1.98 -21.52
N GLN A 83 -25.67 3.15 -21.25
CA GLN A 83 -24.93 4.30 -20.72
C GLN A 83 -24.63 4.17 -19.23
N SER A 84 -25.58 3.66 -18.43
CA SER A 84 -25.35 3.32 -17.02
C SER A 84 -24.33 2.18 -16.89
N ASN A 85 -24.44 1.13 -17.71
CA ASN A 85 -23.45 0.04 -17.76
C ASN A 85 -22.07 0.54 -18.21
N LEU A 86 -21.98 1.48 -19.15
CA LEU A 86 -20.69 2.07 -19.55
C LEU A 86 -20.05 2.87 -18.42
N GLN A 87 -20.85 3.63 -17.67
CA GLN A 87 -20.36 4.37 -16.50
C GLN A 87 -19.90 3.43 -15.39
N ILE A 88 -20.66 2.37 -15.10
CA ILE A 88 -20.29 1.34 -14.13
C ILE A 88 -18.99 0.64 -14.56
N LYS A 89 -18.89 0.22 -15.84
CA LYS A 89 -17.69 -0.41 -16.40
C LYS A 89 -16.47 0.51 -16.32
N ARG A 90 -16.63 1.80 -16.59
CA ARG A 90 -15.54 2.79 -16.43
C ARG A 90 -15.10 2.93 -14.98
N ARG A 91 -16.04 2.97 -14.02
CA ARG A 91 -15.71 3.03 -12.58
C ARG A 91 -15.01 1.75 -12.11
N ILE A 92 -15.49 0.58 -12.51
CA ILE A 92 -14.84 -0.70 -12.21
C ILE A 92 -13.45 -0.74 -12.83
N SER A 93 -13.30 -0.38 -14.11
CA SER A 93 -11.99 -0.32 -14.77
C SER A 93 -11.02 0.63 -14.08
N GLN A 94 -11.51 1.81 -13.67
CA GLN A 94 -10.71 2.78 -12.92
C GLN A 94 -10.29 2.26 -11.55
N LEU A 95 -11.19 1.60 -10.81
CA LEU A 95 -10.88 0.95 -9.54
C LEU A 95 -9.79 -0.11 -9.75
N VAL A 96 -9.96 -0.96 -10.76
CA VAL A 96 -9.04 -2.06 -11.11
C VAL A 96 -7.66 -1.52 -11.48
N ILE A 97 -7.58 -0.49 -12.33
CA ILE A 97 -6.30 0.15 -12.68
C ILE A 97 -5.64 0.75 -11.43
N THR A 98 -6.42 1.45 -10.60
CA THR A 98 -5.89 2.08 -9.38
C THR A 98 -5.35 1.03 -8.41
N THR A 99 -6.10 -0.05 -8.16
CA THR A 99 -5.67 -1.12 -7.26
C THR A 99 -4.49 -1.90 -7.84
N SER A 100 -4.41 -2.09 -9.17
CA SER A 100 -3.23 -2.68 -9.82
C SER A 100 -1.98 -1.83 -9.61
N ILE A 101 -2.06 -0.51 -9.81
CA ILE A 101 -0.91 0.38 -9.64
C ILE A 101 -0.44 0.36 -8.19
N MET A 102 -1.37 0.49 -7.23
CA MET A 102 -1.04 0.41 -5.80
C MET A 102 -0.45 -0.95 -5.43
N SER A 103 -0.93 -2.05 -6.03
CA SER A 103 -0.36 -3.39 -5.85
C SER A 103 1.10 -3.47 -6.26
N ILE A 104 1.39 -3.01 -7.47
CA ILE A 104 2.71 -3.14 -8.08
C ILE A 104 3.68 -2.29 -7.27
N GLN A 105 3.28 -1.08 -6.94
CA GLN A 105 4.03 -0.18 -6.07
C GLN A 105 4.32 -0.83 -4.70
N GLN A 106 3.29 -1.37 -4.02
CA GLN A 106 3.47 -2.06 -2.75
C GLN A 106 4.48 -3.22 -2.88
N THR A 107 4.31 -4.05 -3.92
CA THR A 107 5.16 -5.23 -4.15
C THR A 107 6.61 -4.82 -4.37
N VAL A 108 6.87 -3.87 -5.27
CA VAL A 108 8.23 -3.40 -5.60
C VAL A 108 8.91 -2.78 -4.39
N LEU A 109 8.21 -1.94 -3.63
CA LEU A 109 8.80 -1.21 -2.52
C LEU A 109 9.04 -2.08 -1.28
N HIS A 110 8.19 -3.07 -1.04
CA HIS A 110 8.38 -4.02 0.07
C HIS A 110 9.25 -5.23 -0.29
N PHE A 111 9.55 -5.46 -1.58
CA PHE A 111 10.34 -6.61 -2.01
C PHE A 111 11.72 -6.67 -1.35
N PHE A 112 12.37 -5.51 -1.19
CA PHE A 112 13.68 -5.41 -0.56
C PHE A 112 13.63 -5.82 0.92
N GLU A 113 12.60 -5.41 1.66
CA GLU A 113 12.39 -5.83 3.05
C GLU A 113 12.15 -7.34 3.15
N CYS A 114 11.30 -7.89 2.27
CA CYS A 114 10.98 -9.31 2.26
C CYS A 114 12.23 -10.18 2.07
N ILE A 115 13.06 -9.83 1.09
CA ILE A 115 14.32 -10.56 0.85
C ILE A 115 15.26 -10.39 2.03
N GLY A 116 15.40 -9.18 2.58
CA GLY A 116 16.25 -8.92 3.74
C GLY A 116 15.88 -9.82 4.93
N GLN A 117 14.59 -9.89 5.27
CA GLN A 117 14.09 -10.72 6.36
C GLN A 117 14.34 -12.23 6.13
N ILE A 118 14.16 -12.72 4.90
CA ILE A 118 14.45 -14.12 4.56
C ILE A 118 15.96 -14.42 4.67
N LEU A 119 16.81 -13.52 4.19
CA LEU A 119 18.27 -13.67 4.26
C LEU A 119 18.80 -13.63 5.70
N GLU A 120 18.16 -12.85 6.56
CA GLU A 120 18.46 -12.79 7.98
C GLU A 120 18.13 -14.11 8.69
N VAL A 121 16.91 -14.61 8.49
CA VAL A 121 16.45 -15.86 9.11
C VAL A 121 17.26 -17.07 8.62
N THR A 122 17.64 -17.10 7.34
CA THR A 122 18.49 -18.18 6.79
C THR A 122 19.95 -18.10 7.24
N GLY A 123 20.33 -17.08 8.01
CA GLY A 123 21.68 -16.91 8.55
C GLY A 123 22.73 -16.52 7.49
N ILE A 124 22.31 -16.25 6.25
CA ILE A 124 23.20 -15.85 5.14
C ILE A 124 23.71 -14.43 5.37
N PHE A 125 22.88 -13.57 5.96
CA PHE A 125 23.19 -12.19 6.27
C PHE A 125 22.88 -11.88 7.74
N ARG A 126 23.77 -11.16 8.43
CA ARG A 126 23.49 -10.70 9.80
C ARG A 126 22.99 -9.26 9.76
N TYR A 127 21.75 -9.07 10.20
CA TYR A 127 21.17 -7.76 10.39
C TYR A 127 21.99 -6.96 11.39
N SER A 128 22.32 -5.72 11.03
CA SER A 128 22.97 -4.77 11.93
C SER A 128 22.08 -3.55 12.04
N PHE A 129 21.80 -3.16 13.29
CA PHE A 129 20.97 -2.01 13.61
C PHE A 129 21.64 -0.72 13.12
N ASN A 130 20.88 0.20 12.52
CA ASN A 130 21.40 1.38 11.80
C ASN A 130 22.27 1.05 10.58
N SER A 131 22.18 -0.17 10.05
CA SER A 131 22.85 -0.47 8.78
C SER A 131 22.20 0.32 7.63
N PRO A 132 22.97 0.63 6.58
CA PRO A 132 22.42 1.23 5.36
C PRO A 132 21.29 0.39 4.74
N ILE A 133 21.30 -0.93 4.97
CA ILE A 133 20.30 -1.87 4.46
C ILE A 133 18.95 -1.69 5.17
N GLU A 134 18.93 -1.60 6.50
CA GLU A 134 17.72 -1.31 7.28
C GLU A 134 17.12 0.05 6.88
N GLN A 135 17.97 1.07 6.76
CA GLN A 135 17.54 2.41 6.39
C GLN A 135 16.94 2.44 4.98
N MET A 136 17.55 1.76 4.02
CA MET A 136 17.04 1.66 2.66
C MET A 136 15.67 0.98 2.62
N SER A 137 15.50 -0.13 3.33
CA SER A 137 14.22 -0.83 3.43
C SER A 137 13.12 0.08 3.99
N THR A 138 13.42 0.75 5.11
CA THR A 138 12.48 1.68 5.76
C THR A 138 12.10 2.85 4.83
N LEU A 139 13.08 3.42 4.12
CA LEU A 139 12.84 4.51 3.16
C LEU A 139 11.93 4.09 2.00
N LEU A 140 12.14 2.90 1.43
CA LEU A 140 11.30 2.38 0.34
C LEU A 140 9.84 2.18 0.78
N ILE A 141 9.64 1.65 1.99
CA ILE A 141 8.31 1.46 2.57
C ILE A 141 7.61 2.80 2.79
N LEU A 142 8.30 3.77 3.40
CA LEU A 142 7.79 5.13 3.61
C LEU A 142 7.42 5.81 2.30
N LEU A 143 8.26 5.69 1.27
CA LEU A 143 7.98 6.20 -0.06
C LEU A 143 6.70 5.59 -0.64
N GLY A 144 6.43 4.32 -0.33
CA GLY A 144 5.19 3.66 -0.71
C GLY A 144 3.97 4.31 -0.08
N TYR A 145 3.98 4.50 1.23
CA TYR A 145 2.88 5.18 1.91
C TYR A 145 2.68 6.62 1.42
N MET A 146 3.75 7.36 1.12
CA MET A 146 3.67 8.72 0.61
C MET A 146 3.15 8.80 -0.84
N SER A 147 3.34 7.76 -1.65
CA SER A 147 2.90 7.74 -3.05
C SER A 147 1.44 7.27 -3.23
N ASN A 148 0.87 6.53 -2.29
CA ASN A 148 -0.54 6.10 -2.28
C ASN A 148 -1.56 7.24 -2.56
N PRO A 149 -1.54 8.39 -1.84
CA PRO A 149 -2.48 9.48 -2.12
C PRO A 149 -2.27 10.07 -3.53
N CYS A 150 -1.04 10.15 -4.00
CA CYS A 150 -0.74 10.61 -5.36
C CYS A 150 -1.37 9.68 -6.41
N ILE A 151 -1.18 8.37 -6.26
CA ILE A 151 -1.76 7.37 -7.17
C ILE A 151 -3.28 7.42 -7.17
N LEU A 152 -3.92 7.58 -6.02
CA LEU A 152 -5.38 7.73 -5.91
C LEU A 152 -5.87 8.97 -6.66
N VAL A 153 -5.19 10.11 -6.51
CA VAL A 153 -5.54 11.36 -7.19
C VAL A 153 -5.35 11.23 -8.70
N PHE A 154 -4.23 10.69 -9.17
CA PHE A 154 -3.96 10.57 -10.60
C PHE A 154 -4.82 9.51 -11.29
N SER A 155 -5.11 8.42 -10.61
CA SER A 155 -5.93 7.34 -11.16
C SER A 155 -7.43 7.65 -11.11
N THR A 156 -7.89 8.52 -10.19
CA THR A 156 -9.32 8.86 -10.03
C THR A 156 -9.68 10.23 -10.57
N ALA A 157 -10.41 10.27 -11.68
CA ALA A 157 -10.78 11.52 -12.38
C ALA A 157 -11.60 12.49 -11.51
N VAL A 158 -12.45 11.96 -10.62
CA VAL A 158 -13.24 12.77 -9.68
C VAL A 158 -12.34 13.47 -8.65
N LEU A 159 -11.37 12.74 -8.07
CA LEU A 159 -10.42 13.32 -7.11
C LEU A 159 -9.54 14.36 -7.80
N ARG A 160 -9.01 14.06 -8.99
CA ARG A 160 -8.23 15.00 -9.79
C ARG A 160 -8.98 16.31 -10.05
N ARG A 161 -10.26 16.23 -10.42
CA ARG A 161 -11.11 17.41 -10.62
C ARG A 161 -11.33 18.19 -9.33
N ARG A 162 -11.61 17.52 -8.22
CA ARG A 162 -11.76 18.19 -6.90
C ARG A 162 -10.47 18.90 -6.49
N LEU A 163 -9.31 18.25 -6.63
CA LEU A 163 -8.02 18.85 -6.30
C LEU A 163 -7.75 20.10 -7.15
N SER A 164 -8.02 20.03 -8.46
CA SER A 164 -7.87 21.18 -9.36
C SER A 164 -8.76 22.37 -8.94
N LEU A 165 -10.01 22.12 -8.54
CA LEU A 165 -10.91 23.15 -8.03
C LEU A 165 -10.42 23.77 -6.72
N LEU A 166 -9.92 22.94 -5.80
CA LEU A 166 -9.34 23.41 -4.53
C LEU A 166 -8.10 24.26 -4.77
N LEU A 167 -7.19 23.81 -5.64
CA LEU A 167 -5.99 24.57 -6.01
C LEU A 167 -6.37 25.91 -6.64
N LYS A 168 -7.34 25.93 -7.57
CA LYS A 168 -7.81 27.17 -8.19
C LYS A 168 -8.35 28.16 -7.15
N SER A 169 -9.21 27.69 -6.24
CA SER A 169 -9.75 28.51 -5.15
C SER A 169 -8.67 29.03 -4.20
N LEU A 170 -7.66 28.21 -3.90
CA LEU A 170 -6.54 28.60 -3.04
C LEU A 170 -5.65 29.65 -3.72
N THR A 171 -5.37 29.49 -5.01
CA THR A 171 -4.65 30.50 -5.82
C THR A 171 -5.43 31.81 -5.84
N GLU A 172 -6.73 31.80 -6.10
CA GLU A 172 -7.57 33.01 -6.09
C GLU A 172 -7.55 33.72 -4.73
N LYS A 173 -7.61 32.97 -3.61
CA LYS A 173 -7.47 33.54 -2.26
C LYS A 173 -6.10 34.18 -2.02
N ILE A 174 -5.02 33.51 -2.39
CA ILE A 174 -3.65 34.03 -2.22
C ILE A 174 -3.46 35.30 -3.06
N THR A 175 -3.92 35.30 -4.31
CA THR A 175 -3.85 36.47 -5.20
C THR A 175 -4.61 37.65 -4.61
N ASN A 176 -5.83 37.44 -4.10
CA ASN A 176 -6.62 38.50 -3.47
C ASN A 176 -5.94 39.06 -2.20
N ILE A 177 -5.38 38.20 -1.35
CA ILE A 177 -4.63 38.65 -0.15
C ILE A 177 -3.40 39.47 -0.56
N THR A 178 -2.68 39.02 -1.58
CA THR A 178 -1.48 39.71 -2.08
C THR A 178 -1.83 41.08 -2.66
N ILE A 179 -2.93 41.20 -3.40
CA ILE A 179 -3.43 42.48 -3.95
C ILE A 179 -3.85 43.44 -2.83
N ILE A 180 -4.61 42.96 -1.83
CA ILE A 180 -5.03 43.79 -0.69
C ILE A 180 -3.81 44.33 0.07
N LYS A 181 -2.79 43.50 0.26
CA LYS A 181 -1.55 43.89 0.95
C LYS A 181 -0.72 44.89 0.14
N LEU A 182 -0.80 44.83 -1.19
CA LEU A 182 -0.13 45.77 -2.09
C LEU A 182 -0.82 47.15 -2.14
N HIS A 183 -2.13 47.21 -1.89
CA HIS A 183 -2.92 48.45 -1.92
C HIS A 183 -3.02 49.15 -0.56
N SER A 184 -2.51 48.53 0.51
CA SER A 184 -2.48 49.05 1.88
C SER A 184 -1.14 49.67 2.27
N ASN A 185 -0.14 49.67 1.38
CA ASN A 185 1.15 50.35 1.50
C ASN A 185 1.23 51.51 0.50
#